data_AF-A0A538B3N6-F1
#
_entry.id   AF-A0A538B3N6-F1
#
_cell.length_a   1.000
_cell.length_b   1.000
_cell.length_c   1.000
_cell.angle_alpha   90.00
_cell.angle_beta   90.00
_cell.angle_gamma   90.00
#
_symmetry.space_group_name_H-M   'P 1'
#
loop_
_entity.id
_entity.type
_entity.pdbx_description
1 polymer ?
#
loop_
_entity_poly.entity_id
_entity_poly.type
_entity_poly.pdbx_seq_one_letter_code
_entity_poly.pdbx_strand_id
1 'polypeptide(L)'
;MPDLTMRQGILTLIYDLYVHGDDIRTALGMPPVGAGLGLDASVEYLAEQLDQRGWGPATLALDGVEKADIGGGGDPITGDPMRFVLVACGRSDPSTLGLDEKVNIYADA
;
A
#
# COMPACT_ATOMS: atom_id res chain seq x y z
N MET A 1 5.46 -7.79 -20.81
CA MET A 1 5.57 -7.29 -19.43
C MET A 1 7.03 -6.97 -19.21
N PRO A 2 7.42 -5.88 -18.54
CA PRO A 2 8.81 -5.78 -18.12
C PRO A 2 9.12 -7.02 -17.27
N ASP A 3 10.34 -7.54 -17.38
CA ASP A 3 10.77 -8.68 -16.56
C ASP A 3 10.78 -8.22 -15.10
N LEU A 4 9.68 -8.48 -14.37
CA LEU A 4 9.63 -8.27 -12.93
C LEU A 4 10.78 -9.07 -12.33
N THR A 5 11.53 -8.45 -11.44
CA THR A 5 12.45 -9.21 -10.60
C THR A 5 11.66 -10.23 -9.79
N MET A 6 12.30 -11.32 -9.35
CA MET A 6 11.64 -12.33 -8.52
C MET A 6 11.01 -11.71 -7.26
N ARG A 7 11.67 -10.72 -6.65
CA ARG A 7 11.12 -9.99 -5.51
C ARG A 7 9.84 -9.25 -5.87
N GLN A 8 9.83 -8.48 -6.96
CA GLN A 8 8.64 -7.76 -7.40
C GLN A 8 7.48 -8.71 -7.75
N GLY A 9 7.78 -9.86 -8.37
CA GLY A 9 6.78 -10.90 -8.64
C GLY A 9 6.17 -11.47 -7.35
N ILE A 10 6.98 -11.76 -6.34
CA ILE A 10 6.50 -12.25 -5.03
C ILE A 10 5.67 -11.18 -4.33
N LEU A 11 6.14 -9.92 -4.28
CA LEU A 11 5.41 -8.82 -3.66
C LEU A 11 4.03 -8.62 -4.32
N THR A 12 3.99 -8.64 -5.66
CA THR A 12 2.74 -8.52 -6.41
C THR A 12 1.75 -9.63 -6.02
N LEU A 13 2.20 -10.88 -5.97
CA LEU A 13 1.33 -12.02 -5.61
C LEU A 13 0.84 -11.95 -4.16
N ILE A 14 1.69 -11.55 -3.22
CA ILE A 14 1.30 -11.41 -1.81
C ILE A 14 0.29 -10.27 -1.66
N TYR A 15 0.56 -9.12 -2.27
CA TYR A 15 -0.34 -7.96 -2.29
C TYR A 15 -1.71 -8.33 -2.86
N ASP A 16 -1.76 -8.92 -4.06
CA ASP A 16 -3.01 -9.31 -4.71
C ASP A 16 -3.83 -10.27 -3.83
N LEU A 17 -3.16 -11.29 -3.27
CA LEU A 17 -3.81 -12.26 -2.40
C LEU A 17 -4.33 -11.62 -1.10
N TYR A 18 -3.54 -10.74 -0.48
CA TYR A 18 -3.91 -10.09 0.78
C TYR A 18 -5.12 -9.18 0.59
N VAL A 19 -5.04 -8.27 -0.38
CA VAL A 19 -6.05 -7.26 -0.63
C VAL A 19 -7.36 -7.89 -1.11
N HIS A 20 -7.32 -8.80 -2.07
CA HIS A 20 -8.54 -9.47 -2.54
C HIS A 20 -9.08 -10.49 -1.53
N GLY A 21 -8.21 -11.10 -0.74
CA GLY A 21 -8.62 -11.91 0.41
C GLY A 21 -9.42 -11.09 1.41
N ASP A 22 -8.98 -9.87 1.73
CA ASP A 22 -9.67 -8.97 2.65
C ASP A 22 -10.99 -8.43 2.07
N ASP A 23 -11.02 -8.12 0.76
CA ASP A 23 -12.26 -7.75 0.04
C ASP A 23 -13.34 -8.85 0.19
N ILE A 24 -12.95 -10.12 -0.05
CA ILE A 24 -13.86 -11.28 0.09
C ILE A 24 -14.35 -11.42 1.53
N ARG A 25 -13.46 -11.28 2.52
CA ARG A 25 -13.83 -11.38 3.93
C ARG A 25 -14.82 -10.30 4.32
N THR A 26 -14.58 -9.06 3.89
CA THR A 26 -15.49 -7.93 4.12
C THR A 26 -16.86 -8.19 3.49
N ALA A 27 -16.91 -8.69 2.26
CA ALA A 27 -18.17 -9.05 1.58
C ALA A 27 -18.95 -10.14 2.33
N LEU A 28 -18.27 -11.03 3.04
CA LEU A 28 -18.86 -12.08 3.87
C LEU A 28 -19.15 -11.63 5.32
N GLY A 29 -18.87 -10.38 5.68
CA GLY A 29 -19.01 -9.87 7.05
C GLY A 29 -18.02 -10.50 8.04
N MET A 30 -16.91 -11.04 7.54
CA MET A 30 -15.84 -11.63 8.35
C MET A 30 -14.86 -10.55 8.82
N PRO A 31 -14.15 -10.76 9.95
CA PRO A 31 -13.07 -9.87 10.37
C PRO A 31 -11.98 -9.77 9.29
N PRO A 32 -11.27 -8.64 9.16
CA PRO A 32 -10.16 -8.53 8.22
C PRO A 32 -9.01 -9.50 8.55
N VAL A 33 -8.12 -9.74 7.59
CA VAL A 33 -6.96 -10.66 7.76
C VAL A 33 -6.04 -10.17 8.90
N GLY A 34 -5.89 -8.86 9.05
CA GLY A 34 -5.07 -8.23 10.09
C GLY A 34 -3.60 -8.10 9.71
N ALA A 35 -2.77 -7.78 10.71
CA ALA A 35 -1.34 -7.53 10.56
C ALA A 35 -0.51 -8.79 10.25
N GLY A 36 0.74 -8.58 9.80
CA GLY A 36 1.71 -9.62 9.48
C GLY A 36 2.15 -9.56 8.02
N LEU A 37 2.82 -10.61 7.55
CA LEU A 37 3.53 -10.65 6.26
C LEU A 37 2.71 -10.11 5.07
N GLY A 38 1.41 -10.41 5.01
CA GLY A 38 0.56 -9.93 3.91
C GLY A 38 0.38 -8.41 3.91
N LEU A 39 0.22 -7.81 5.10
CA LEU A 39 0.08 -6.37 5.25
C LEU A 39 1.43 -5.67 5.01
N ASP A 40 2.50 -6.21 5.59
CA ASP A 40 3.85 -5.65 5.47
C ASP A 40 4.30 -5.61 4.00
N ALA A 41 4.15 -6.73 3.29
CA ALA A 41 4.46 -6.83 1.87
C ALA A 41 3.55 -5.95 0.99
N SER A 42 2.30 -5.73 1.41
CA SER A 42 1.38 -4.83 0.69
C SER A 42 1.82 -3.37 0.82
N VAL A 43 2.26 -2.94 2.01
CA VAL A 43 2.83 -1.60 2.22
C VAL A 43 4.11 -1.42 1.40
N GLU A 44 5.01 -2.41 1.41
CA GLU A 44 6.24 -2.39 0.62
C GLU A 44 5.94 -2.31 -0.88
N TYR A 45 5.04 -3.15 -1.39
CA TYR A 45 4.60 -3.12 -2.79
C TYR A 45 4.06 -1.74 -3.19
N LEU A 46 3.18 -1.16 -2.39
CA LEU A 46 2.58 0.15 -2.67
C LEU A 46 3.62 1.27 -2.64
N ALA A 47 4.59 1.24 -1.71
CA ALA A 47 5.70 2.17 -1.71
C ALA A 47 6.50 2.09 -3.02
N GLU A 48 6.78 0.89 -3.53
CA GLU A 48 7.48 0.73 -4.82
C GLU A 48 6.66 1.22 -6.01
N GLN A 49 5.35 0.98 -6.01
CA GLN A 49 4.47 1.47 -7.09
C GLN A 49 4.40 3.00 -7.07
N LEU A 50 4.29 3.61 -5.89
CA LEU A 50 4.29 5.07 -5.75
C LEU A 50 5.62 5.70 -6.19
N ASP A 51 6.74 5.09 -5.81
CA ASP A 51 8.07 5.52 -6.23
C ASP A 51 8.23 5.46 -7.76
N GLN A 52 7.81 4.35 -8.38
CA GLN A 52 7.84 4.18 -9.84
C GLN A 52 6.96 5.19 -10.58
N ARG A 53 5.88 5.66 -9.95
CA ARG A 53 5.00 6.71 -10.48
C ARG A 53 5.51 8.12 -10.20
N GLY A 54 6.63 8.26 -9.47
CA GLY A 54 7.17 9.56 -9.09
C GLY A 54 6.31 10.33 -8.08
N TRP A 55 5.47 9.62 -7.32
CA TRP A 55 4.79 10.22 -6.17
C TRP A 55 5.76 10.35 -5.00
N GLY A 56 5.62 11.38 -4.15
CA GLY A 56 6.56 11.72 -3.09
C GLY A 56 7.35 13.02 -3.37
N PRO A 57 8.42 13.31 -2.60
CA PRO A 57 9.07 12.45 -1.60
C PRO A 57 8.27 12.29 -0.31
N ALA A 58 8.30 11.09 0.30
CA ALA A 58 7.64 10.80 1.57
C ALA A 58 8.29 9.60 2.28
N THR A 59 8.09 9.48 3.59
CA THR A 59 8.47 8.29 4.36
C THR A 59 7.24 7.67 5.01
N LEU A 60 6.93 6.42 4.68
CA LEU A 60 5.90 5.65 5.37
C LEU A 60 6.45 5.23 6.75
N ALA A 61 5.84 5.75 7.80
CA ALA A 61 6.13 5.43 9.20
C ALA A 61 4.84 4.96 9.89
N LEU A 62 4.25 3.90 9.32
CA LEU A 62 2.97 3.34 9.71
C LEU A 62 3.12 2.41 10.92
N ASP A 63 2.03 2.22 11.66
CA ASP A 63 2.06 1.50 12.94
C ASP A 63 2.40 0.01 12.74
N GLY A 64 3.49 -0.44 13.36
CA GLY A 64 3.85 -1.86 13.42
C GLY A 64 4.46 -2.45 12.15
N VAL A 65 4.73 -1.64 11.13
CA VAL A 65 5.43 -2.06 9.90
C VAL A 65 6.80 -1.38 9.79
N GLU A 66 7.69 -1.96 8.98
CA GLU A 66 8.99 -1.35 8.69
C GLU A 66 8.80 -0.04 7.91
N LYS A 67 9.68 0.95 8.16
CA LYS A 67 9.64 2.22 7.44
C LYS A 67 10.02 2.00 5.98
N ALA A 68 9.31 2.66 5.07
CA ALA A 68 9.60 2.63 3.65
C ALA A 68 9.69 4.05 3.10
N ASP A 69 10.77 4.33 2.36
CA ASP A 69 10.95 5.62 1.70
C ASP A 69 10.38 5.57 0.28
N ILE A 70 9.76 6.68 -0.12
CA ILE A 70 9.25 6.92 -1.46
C ILE A 70 9.92 8.19 -1.99
N GLY A 71 10.46 8.15 -3.21
CA GLY A 71 11.13 9.29 -3.83
C GLY A 71 12.38 9.76 -3.07
N GLY A 72 13.04 8.86 -2.33
CA GLY A 72 14.21 9.19 -1.50
C GLY A 72 13.91 9.64 -0.07
N GLY A 73 12.65 9.54 0.39
CA GLY A 73 12.25 9.84 1.77
C GLY A 73 11.88 11.31 1.98
N GLY A 74 11.03 11.59 2.96
CA GLY A 74 10.46 12.92 3.17
C GLY A 74 9.67 13.06 4.46
N ASP A 75 8.65 13.92 4.45
CA ASP A 75 7.77 14.08 5.62
C ASP A 75 7.09 12.74 5.96
N PRO A 76 7.02 12.38 7.25
CA PRO A 76 6.52 11.07 7.66
C PRO A 76 5.00 10.99 7.51
N ILE A 77 4.54 9.94 6.85
CA ILE A 77 3.13 9.54 6.82
C ILE A 77 2.94 8.48 7.90
N THR A 78 2.10 8.78 8.89
CA THR A 78 1.87 7.93 10.06
C THR A 78 0.42 7.43 10.11
N GLY A 79 0.20 6.38 10.90
CA GLY A 79 -1.12 5.83 11.16
C GLY A 79 -1.25 4.35 10.78
N ASP A 80 -2.50 3.91 10.66
CA ASP A 80 -2.84 2.51 10.44
C ASP A 80 -2.40 2.01 9.05
N PRO A 81 -1.61 0.92 8.96
CA PRO A 81 -1.10 0.42 7.68
C PRO A 81 -2.20 -0.09 6.76
N MET A 82 -3.28 -0.68 7.29
CA MET A 82 -4.40 -1.12 6.45
C MET A 82 -5.15 0.07 5.85
N ARG A 83 -5.33 1.15 6.62
CA ARG A 83 -5.91 2.39 6.10
C ARG A 83 -5.06 2.97 4.96
N PHE A 84 -3.74 2.95 5.08
CA PHE A 84 -2.85 3.34 3.98
C PHE A 84 -3.06 2.46 2.74
N VAL A 85 -3.12 1.13 2.90
CA VAL A 85 -3.39 0.20 1.79
C VAL A 85 -4.71 0.55 1.10
N LEU A 86 -5.79 0.77 1.86
CA LEU A 86 -7.10 1.12 1.30
C LEU A 86 -7.07 2.46 0.54
N VAL A 87 -6.41 3.47 1.11
CA VAL A 87 -6.24 4.79 0.47
C VAL A 87 -5.44 4.68 -0.83
N ALA A 88 -4.28 4.02 -0.79
CA ALA A 88 -3.40 3.88 -1.95
C ALA A 88 -4.01 3.01 -3.06
N CYS A 89 -5.03 2.22 -2.76
CA CYS A 89 -5.81 1.48 -3.76
C CYS A 89 -7.08 2.20 -4.23
N GLY A 90 -7.35 3.42 -3.74
CA GLY A 90 -8.59 4.15 -4.05
C GLY A 90 -9.86 3.58 -3.40
N ARG A 91 -9.72 2.72 -2.39
CA ARG A 91 -10.84 2.13 -1.62
C ARG A 91 -11.26 2.99 -0.43
N SER A 92 -10.47 4.00 -0.07
CA SER A 92 -10.76 4.96 1.00
C SER A 92 -10.29 6.36 0.60
N ASP A 93 -10.87 7.39 1.22
CA ASP A 93 -10.54 8.79 0.96
C ASP A 93 -9.10 9.12 1.43
N PRO A 94 -8.20 9.59 0.55
CA PRO A 94 -6.85 10.01 0.88
C PRO A 94 -6.77 11.10 1.96
N SER A 95 -7.79 11.95 2.08
CA SER A 95 -7.81 13.02 3.08
C SER A 95 -7.81 12.48 4.52
N THR A 96 -8.20 11.22 4.72
CA THR A 96 -8.15 10.56 6.04
C THR A 96 -6.73 10.36 6.57
N LEU A 97 -5.73 10.43 5.69
CA LEU A 97 -4.30 10.42 6.00
C LEU A 97 -3.60 11.75 5.64
N GLY A 98 -4.37 12.78 5.26
CA GLY A 98 -3.82 14.05 4.79
C GLY A 98 -3.09 13.97 3.45
N LEU A 99 -3.39 12.96 2.63
CA LEU A 99 -2.75 12.72 1.34
C LEU A 99 -3.61 13.24 0.18
N ASP A 100 -2.98 13.48 -0.97
CA ASP A 100 -3.65 13.85 -2.20
C ASP A 100 -4.13 12.63 -3.01
N GLU A 101 -5.00 12.84 -4.00
CA GLU A 101 -5.61 11.76 -4.80
C GLU A 101 -4.60 10.94 -5.62
N LYS A 102 -3.41 11.46 -5.91
CA LYS A 102 -2.39 10.75 -6.70
C LYS A 102 -1.74 9.59 -5.94
N VAL A 103 -1.99 9.47 -4.62
CA VAL A 103 -1.61 8.28 -3.85
C VAL A 103 -2.33 7.02 -4.34
N ASN A 104 -3.46 7.15 -5.05
CA ASN A 104 -4.13 6.00 -5.63
C ASN A 104 -3.35 5.44 -6.82
N ILE A 105 -2.74 4.26 -6.66
CA ILE A 105 -1.93 3.58 -7.69
C ILE A 105 -2.72 3.18 -8.95
N TYR A 106 -4.05 3.16 -8.87
CA TYR A 106 -4.96 2.83 -9.98
C TYR A 106 -5.63 4.04 -10.63
N ALA A 107 -5.46 5.25 -10.08
CA ALA A 107 -5.94 6.46 -10.72
C ALA A 107 -5.13 6.73 -12.00
N ASP A 108 -5.75 7.37 -13.00
CA ASP A 108 -5.02 7.85 -14.18
C ASP A 108 -3.86 8.77 -13.76
N ALA A 109 -2.70 8.60 -14.40
CA ALA A 109 -1.47 9.31 -14.09
C ALA A 109 -1.47 10.77 -14.59
#